data_AF-A0A699XGB7-F1
#
_entry.id   AF-A0A699XGB7-F1
#
_cell.length_a   1.000
_cell.length_b   1.000
_cell.length_c   1.000
_cell.angle_alpha   90.00
_cell.angle_beta   90.00
_cell.angle_gamma   90.00
#
_symmetry.space_group_name_H-M   'P 1'
#
loop_
_entity.id
_entity.type
_entity.pdbx_description
1 polymer ?
#
loop_
_entity_poly.entity_id
_entity_poly.type
_entity_poly.pdbx_seq_one_letter_code
_entity_poly.pdbx_strand_id
1 'polypeptide(L)'
;AIPFAIWFFLAIEGAAMAAEEAKDPKRTIPRAYVAGILTLVVLAIGVMIFAGGVGDWRTLSNINDPLPQAMKAVVGNNSNWMHM
;
A
#
# COMPACT_ATOMS: atom_id res chain seq x y z
N ALA A 1 5.67 14.07 -0.46
CA ALA A 1 4.78 13.04 -1.04
C ALA A 1 5.56 12.00 -1.85
N ILE A 2 6.37 12.41 -2.84
CA ILE A 2 7.10 11.46 -3.72
C ILE A 2 7.97 10.43 -2.94
N PRO A 3 8.73 10.80 -1.88
CA PRO A 3 9.51 9.81 -1.11
C PRO A 3 8.64 8.77 -0.40
N PHE A 4 7.43 9.16 0.03
CA PHE A 4 6.48 8.26 0.70
C PHE A 4 5.80 7.32 -0.30
N ALA A 5 5.57 7.79 -1.54
CA ALA A 5 5.02 6.96 -2.60
C ALA A 5 5.95 5.79 -2.96
N ILE A 6 7.28 5.98 -2.86
CA ILE A 6 8.28 4.94 -3.14
C ILE A 6 8.13 3.75 -2.16
N TRP A 7 7.70 4.00 -0.93
CA TRP A 7 7.48 2.95 0.07
C TRP A 7 6.43 1.91 -0.35
N PHE A 8 5.44 2.29 -1.18
CA PHE A 8 4.46 1.34 -1.73
C PHE A 8 5.08 0.35 -2.72
N PHE A 9 6.25 0.65 -3.26
CA PHE A 9 6.94 -0.21 -4.23
C PHE A 9 8.17 -0.90 -3.63
N LEU A 10 8.43 -0.68 -2.34
CA LEU A 10 9.46 -1.40 -1.61
C LEU A 10 9.12 -2.90 -1.60
N ALA A 11 10.14 -3.74 -1.80
CA ALA A 11 10.07 -5.20 -1.93
C ALA A 11 9.67 -5.78 -3.31
N ILE A 12 9.40 -4.96 -4.34
CA ILE A 12 9.17 -5.49 -5.71
C ILE A 12 10.38 -6.25 -6.27
N GLU A 13 11.59 -5.91 -5.82
CA GLU A 13 12.84 -6.62 -6.13
C GLU A 13 12.81 -8.10 -5.69
N GLY A 14 11.93 -8.47 -4.76
CA GLY A 14 11.70 -9.87 -4.36
C GLY A 14 11.18 -10.74 -5.51
N ALA A 15 10.49 -10.16 -6.49
CA ALA A 15 10.05 -10.88 -7.67
C ALA A 15 11.24 -11.37 -8.52
N ALA A 16 12.33 -10.60 -8.62
CA ALA A 16 13.56 -11.03 -9.29
C ALA A 16 14.35 -12.06 -8.49
N MET A 17 14.35 -11.98 -7.15
CA MET A 17 15.03 -12.97 -6.30
C MET A 17 14.39 -14.36 -6.43
N ALA A 18 13.08 -14.44 -6.68
CA ALA A 18 12.37 -15.69 -6.95
C ALA A 18 12.60 -16.25 -8.38
N ALA A 19 13.43 -15.62 -9.21
CA ALA A 19 13.67 -16.05 -10.59
C ALA A 19 14.33 -17.42 -10.71
N GLU A 20 15.16 -17.79 -9.73
CA GLU A 20 15.87 -19.08 -9.71
C GLU A 20 14.91 -20.26 -9.50
N GLU A 21 13.76 -20.03 -8.87
CA GLU A 21 12.72 -21.03 -8.58
C GLU A 21 11.54 -20.96 -9.58
N ALA A 22 11.52 -19.96 -10.47
CA ALA A 22 10.44 -19.74 -11.41
C ALA A 22 10.54 -20.64 -12.66
N LYS A 23 9.42 -21.25 -13.05
CA LYS A 23 9.32 -21.98 -14.32
C LYS A 23 9.32 -20.99 -15.50
N ASP A 24 10.30 -21.13 -16.40
CA ASP A 24 10.53 -20.24 -17.56
C ASP A 24 10.70 -18.74 -17.15
N PRO A 25 11.81 -18.40 -16.49
CA PRO A 25 12.01 -17.06 -15.89
C PRO A 25 12.03 -15.94 -16.94
N LYS A 26 12.42 -16.22 -18.19
CA LYS A 26 12.41 -15.23 -19.29
C LYS A 26 11.01 -14.65 -19.56
N ARG A 27 9.95 -15.41 -19.29
CA ARG A 27 8.56 -14.98 -19.51
C ARG A 27 7.83 -14.68 -18.20
N THR A 28 8.11 -15.47 -17.17
CA THR A 28 7.42 -15.37 -15.88
C THR A 28 7.82 -14.12 -15.11
N ILE A 29 9.10 -13.73 -15.11
CA ILE A 29 9.59 -12.57 -14.36
C ILE A 29 9.02 -11.24 -14.91
N PRO A 30 9.06 -10.95 -16.21
CA PRO A 30 8.44 -9.74 -16.74
C PRO A 30 6.94 -9.64 -16.42
N ARG A 31 6.21 -10.77 -16.49
CA ARG A 31 4.78 -10.81 -16.13
C ARG A 31 4.55 -10.59 -14.64
N ALA A 32 5.37 -11.19 -13.78
CA ALA A 32 5.30 -11.01 -12.33
C ALA A 32 5.53 -9.54 -11.94
N TYR A 33 6.50 -8.87 -12.57
CA TYR A 33 6.73 -7.45 -12.35
C TYR A 33 5.54 -6.59 -12.78
N VAL A 34 5.00 -6.81 -13.98
CA VAL A 34 3.83 -6.04 -14.46
C VAL A 34 2.61 -6.27 -13.57
N ALA A 35 2.33 -7.53 -13.21
CA ALA A 35 1.23 -7.86 -12.32
C ALA A 35 1.43 -7.28 -10.90
N GLY A 36 2.66 -7.34 -10.38
CA GLY A 36 3.04 -6.76 -9.10
C GLY A 36 2.85 -5.24 -9.09
N ILE A 37 3.43 -4.54 -10.07
CA ILE A 37 3.30 -3.07 -10.19
C ILE A 37 1.83 -2.66 -10.31
N LEU A 38 1.04 -3.33 -11.16
CA LEU A 38 -0.39 -3.03 -11.29
C LEU A 38 -1.14 -3.20 -9.96
N THR A 39 -0.87 -4.28 -9.24
CA THR A 39 -1.47 -4.53 -7.93
C THR A 39 -1.10 -3.44 -6.94
N LEU A 40 0.17 -3.04 -6.87
CA LEU A 40 0.65 -1.99 -5.97
C LEU A 40 0.05 -0.62 -6.31
N VAL A 41 -0.06 -0.28 -7.60
CA VAL A 41 -0.70 0.97 -8.05
C VAL A 41 -2.17 1.00 -7.63
N VAL A 42 -2.90 -0.10 -7.86
CA VAL A 42 -4.33 -0.19 -7.49
C VAL A 42 -4.49 -0.05 -5.97
N LEU A 43 -3.66 -0.72 -5.18
CA LEU A 43 -3.69 -0.62 -3.73
C LEU A 43 -3.33 0.78 -3.24
N ALA A 44 -2.28 1.41 -3.80
CA ALA A 44 -1.88 2.76 -3.43
C ALA A 44 -2.99 3.80 -3.70
N ILE A 45 -3.64 3.70 -4.86
CA ILE A 45 -4.80 4.53 -5.20
C ILE A 45 -5.97 4.24 -4.25
N GLY A 46 -6.24 2.96 -3.98
CA GLY A 46 -7.27 2.55 -3.02
C GLY A 46 -7.04 3.17 -1.64
N VAL A 47 -5.82 3.08 -1.11
CA VAL A 47 -5.44 3.69 0.18
C VAL A 47 -5.67 5.20 0.15
N MET A 48 -5.26 5.89 -0.92
CA MET A 48 -5.47 7.34 -1.06
C MET A 48 -6.96 7.71 -1.04
N ILE A 49 -7.80 6.97 -1.77
CA ILE A 49 -9.24 7.22 -1.84
C ILE A 49 -9.90 6.92 -0.50
N PHE A 50 -9.64 5.75 0.08
CA PHE A 50 -10.29 5.32 1.31
C PHE A 50 -9.83 6.15 2.50
N ALA A 51 -8.51 6.30 2.73
CA ALA A 51 -8.00 7.04 3.88
C ALA A 51 -8.20 8.55 3.73
N GLY A 52 -7.98 9.10 2.52
CA GLY A 52 -8.21 10.52 2.26
C GLY A 52 -9.70 10.91 2.24
N GLY A 53 -10.59 9.96 1.94
CA GLY A 53 -12.03 10.16 1.87
C GLY A 53 -12.79 10.06 3.20
N VAL A 54 -12.15 9.62 4.29
CA VAL A 54 -12.81 9.47 5.61
C VAL A 54 -13.24 10.81 6.21
N GLY A 55 -12.55 11.92 5.92
CA GLY A 55 -12.83 13.21 6.54
C GLY A 55 -12.03 14.36 5.93
N ASP A 56 -11.80 15.43 6.69
CA ASP A 56 -10.98 16.55 6.23
C ASP A 56 -9.51 16.12 6.11
N TRP A 57 -9.08 15.84 4.88
CA TRP A 57 -7.72 15.42 4.55
C TRP A 57 -6.63 16.38 5.06
N ARG A 58 -6.94 17.65 5.34
CA ARG A 58 -6.00 18.61 5.95
C ARG A 58 -5.68 18.30 7.42
N THR A 59 -6.61 17.65 8.12
CA THR A 59 -6.38 17.18 9.49
C THR A 59 -5.50 15.94 9.51
N LEU A 60 -5.58 15.13 8.44
CA LEU A 60 -4.75 13.94 8.25
C LEU A 60 -3.36 14.25 7.67
N SER A 61 -3.18 15.38 6.98
CA SER A 61 -1.89 15.73 6.35
C SER A 61 -0.82 16.23 7.33
N ASN A 62 -1.23 16.70 8.52
CA ASN A 62 -0.33 17.31 9.52
C ASN A 62 0.01 16.38 10.71
N ILE A 63 -0.39 15.12 10.63
CA ILE A 63 -0.19 14.12 11.68
C ILE A 63 0.81 13.06 11.22
N ASN A 64 1.53 12.48 12.17
CA ASN A 64 2.55 11.47 11.88
C ASN A 64 1.94 10.12 11.44
N ASP A 65 0.70 9.83 11.85
CA ASP A 65 0.04 8.54 11.66
C ASP A 65 -1.33 8.66 10.97
N PRO A 66 -1.38 9.06 9.68
CA PRO A 66 -2.63 9.34 8.98
C PRO A 66 -3.54 8.13 8.80
N LEU A 67 -2.98 6.94 8.56
CA LEU A 67 -3.77 5.73 8.32
C LEU A 67 -4.45 5.21 9.60
N PRO A 68 -3.74 5.06 10.74
CA PRO A 68 -4.40 4.74 12.00
C PRO A 68 -5.48 5.76 12.36
N GLN A 69 -5.24 7.05 12.13
CA GLN A 69 -6.19 8.11 12.46
C GLN A 69 -7.45 8.08 11.59
N ALA A 70 -7.32 7.81 10.29
CA ALA A 70 -8.46 7.54 9.42
C ALA A 70 -9.25 6.31 9.89
N MET A 71 -8.56 5.25 10.32
CA MET A 71 -9.22 4.06 10.88
C MET A 71 -9.97 4.36 12.19
N LYS A 72 -9.41 5.17 13.10
CA LYS A 72 -10.10 5.62 14.32
C LYS A 72 -11.40 6.35 13.99
N ALA A 73 -11.39 7.18 12.95
CA ALA A 73 -12.54 7.97 12.54
C ALA A 73 -13.67 7.11 11.96
N VAL A 74 -13.36 6.00 11.28
CA VAL A 74 -14.37 5.08 10.73
C VAL A 74 -14.90 4.10 11.79
N VAL A 75 -14.01 3.55 12.61
CA VAL A 75 -14.30 2.37 13.45
C VAL A 75 -14.57 2.75 14.92
N GLY A 76 -14.19 3.97 15.32
CA GLY A 76 -14.42 4.50 16.67
C GLY A 76 -13.37 4.05 17.70
N ASN A 77 -13.17 4.87 18.74
CA ASN A 77 -12.11 4.68 19.75
C ASN A 77 -12.21 3.37 20.56
N ASN A 78 -13.38 2.72 20.60
CA ASN A 78 -13.67 1.57 21.47
C ASN A 78 -13.83 0.24 20.71
N SER A 79 -13.34 0.19 19.47
CA SER A 79 -13.44 -1.02 18.65
C SER A 79 -12.28 -1.99 18.91
N ASN A 80 -12.60 -3.29 18.95
CA ASN A 80 -11.61 -4.37 19.03
C ASN A 80 -10.57 -4.35 17.90
N TRP A 81 -10.85 -3.68 16.78
CA TRP A 81 -9.93 -3.54 15.66
C TRP A 81 -8.77 -2.57 15.93
N MET A 82 -8.89 -1.74 16.97
CA MET A 82 -7.88 -0.75 17.37
C MET A 82 -6.91 -1.25 18.45
N HIS A 83 -7.14 -2.46 18.97
CA HIS A 83 -6.34 -3.08 20.03
C HIS A 83 -5.35 -4.13 19.52
N MET A 84 -5.18 -4.23 18.19
CA MET A 84 -4.23 -5.14 17.54
C MET A 84 -2.86 -4.49 17.33
#